data_AF-A0A961PCC9-F1
#
_entry.id   AF-A0A961PCC9-F1
#
_cell.length_a   1.000
_cell.length_b   1.000
_cell.length_c   1.000
_cell.angle_alpha   90.00
_cell.angle_beta   90.00
_cell.angle_gamma   90.00
#
_symmetry.space_group_name_H-M   'P 1'
#
loop_
_entity.id
_entity.type
_entity.pdbx_description
1 polymer ?
#
loop_
_entity_poly.entity_id
_entity_poly.type
_entity_poly.pdbx_seq_one_letter_code
_entity_poly.pdbx_strand_id
1 'polypeptide(L)'
;MKSPRLSKPRPRADGAPSQLFPVPDNARPGDFEVRGQGFTWYVIFRGERITRDYRYFHKAQEACDAMARRARIKDRSCITCGGTFPSEGIGNRMCDKCRRELSEVA
;
A
#
# COMPACT_ATOMS: atom_id res chain seq x y z
N MET A 1 24.89 -29.81 24.41
CA MET A 1 24.14 -29.14 23.33
C MET A 1 23.14 -28.17 23.95
N LYS A 2 23.38 -26.85 23.88
CA LYS A 2 22.45 -25.81 24.35
C LYS A 2 22.37 -24.73 23.27
N SER A 3 21.23 -24.64 22.59
CA SER A 3 20.97 -23.62 21.57
C SER A 3 20.77 -22.25 22.23
N PRO A 4 21.47 -21.18 21.81
CA PRO A 4 21.19 -19.85 22.31
C PRO A 4 19.91 -19.32 21.64
N ARG A 5 18.92 -18.96 22.46
CA ARG A 5 17.69 -18.30 22.02
C ARG A 5 18.04 -16.91 21.50
N LEU A 6 17.99 -16.71 20.19
CA LEU A 6 18.00 -15.36 19.59
C LEU A 6 16.69 -14.64 19.98
N SER A 7 16.72 -13.88 21.06
CA SER A 7 15.72 -12.86 21.35
C SER A 7 15.91 -11.70 20.38
N LYS A 8 15.13 -11.65 19.30
CA LYS A 8 15.09 -10.48 18.41
C LYS A 8 14.66 -9.25 19.24
N PRO A 9 15.37 -8.11 19.17
CA PRO A 9 14.97 -6.90 19.85
C PRO A 9 13.63 -6.40 19.29
N ARG A 10 12.68 -6.08 20.17
CA ARG A 10 11.43 -5.41 19.79
C ARG A 10 11.77 -3.97 19.39
N PRO A 11 11.41 -3.49 18.19
CA PRO A 11 11.66 -2.11 17.83
C PRO A 11 10.84 -1.18 18.73
N ARG A 12 11.50 -0.13 19.25
CA ARG A 12 10.90 0.89 20.12
C ARG A 12 9.80 1.65 19.38
N ALA A 13 8.69 1.87 20.08
CA ALA A 13 7.53 2.61 19.60
C ALA A 13 7.75 4.12 19.76
N ASP A 14 8.67 4.70 18.99
CA ASP A 14 8.89 6.15 18.95
C ASP A 14 8.28 6.73 17.67
N GLY A 15 7.15 7.44 17.81
CA GLY A 15 6.94 8.75 17.21
C GLY A 15 6.96 8.95 15.69
N ALA A 16 6.79 7.95 14.82
CA ALA A 16 6.66 8.22 13.38
C ALA A 16 5.19 8.46 12.94
N PRO A 17 4.83 9.66 12.44
CA PRO A 17 3.61 9.86 11.67
C PRO A 17 3.75 9.16 10.31
N SER A 18 2.65 8.61 9.80
CA SER A 18 2.51 8.15 8.40
C SER A 18 3.68 7.35 7.82
N GLN A 19 4.03 6.20 8.40
CA GLN A 19 4.90 5.25 7.68
C GLN A 19 4.08 4.57 6.58
N LEU A 20 4.20 5.14 5.39
CA LEU A 20 3.85 4.55 4.11
C LEU A 20 4.70 3.29 3.96
N PHE A 21 4.26 2.15 4.47
CA PHE A 21 4.94 0.89 4.17
C PHE A 21 4.91 0.71 2.64
N PRO A 22 6.05 0.37 2.02
CA PRO A 22 6.10 0.14 0.58
C PRO A 22 5.12 -0.99 0.26
N VAL A 23 4.20 -0.71 -0.67
CA VAL A 23 3.29 -1.72 -1.18
C VAL A 23 4.09 -2.55 -2.19
N PRO A 24 4.12 -3.89 -2.08
CA PRO A 24 4.79 -4.72 -3.06
C PRO A 24 4.24 -4.45 -4.47
N ASP A 25 5.12 -4.36 -5.48
CA ASP A 25 4.74 -4.01 -6.86
C ASP A 25 3.73 -5.00 -7.48
N ASN A 26 3.71 -6.23 -6.97
CA ASN A 26 2.80 -7.29 -7.40
C ASN A 26 1.55 -7.42 -6.52
N ALA A 27 1.33 -6.50 -5.58
CA ALA A 27 0.21 -6.57 -4.67
C ALA A 27 -1.10 -6.32 -5.40
N ARG A 28 -2.12 -7.09 -5.04
CA ARG A 28 -3.50 -6.85 -5.46
C ARG A 28 -4.30 -6.30 -4.27
N PRO A 29 -5.38 -5.55 -4.50
CA PRO A 29 -6.19 -5.01 -3.41
C PRO A 29 -6.72 -6.05 -2.42
N GLY A 30 -6.93 -7.30 -2.86
CA GLY A 30 -7.39 -8.40 -2.02
C GLY A 30 -6.28 -9.20 -1.32
N ASP A 31 -5.00 -8.85 -1.51
CA ASP A 31 -3.87 -9.58 -0.92
C ASP A 31 -3.54 -9.12 0.51
N PHE A 32 -4.20 -8.06 1.00
CA PHE A 32 -3.99 -7.48 2.33
C PHE A 32 -5.07 -7.94 3.29
N GLU A 33 -4.67 -8.37 4.48
CA GLU A 33 -5.58 -8.82 5.54
C GLU A 33 -5.18 -8.18 6.88
N VAL A 34 -6.17 -7.78 7.68
CA VAL A 34 -5.94 -7.32 9.06
C VAL A 34 -6.00 -8.52 10.00
N ARG A 35 -4.96 -8.70 10.81
CA ARG A 35 -4.90 -9.71 11.86
C ARG A 35 -4.71 -9.12 13.24
N GLY A 36 -5.31 -9.76 14.23
CA GLY A 36 -5.15 -9.45 15.65
C GLY A 36 -4.23 -10.45 16.34
N GLN A 37 -3.40 -9.96 17.26
CA GLN A 37 -2.63 -10.79 18.20
C GLN A 37 -2.70 -10.15 19.58
N GLY A 38 -3.38 -10.80 20.53
CA GLY A 38 -3.63 -10.24 21.85
C GLY A 38 -4.44 -8.95 21.78
N PHE A 39 -3.84 -7.84 22.22
CA PHE A 39 -4.47 -6.51 22.23
C PHE A 39 -4.02 -5.59 21.08
N THR A 40 -3.31 -6.13 20.10
CA THR A 40 -2.77 -5.38 18.97
C THR A 40 -3.22 -5.95 17.63
N TRP A 41 -3.22 -5.09 16.62
CA TRP A 41 -3.68 -5.37 15.26
C TRP A 41 -2.59 -5.02 14.25
N TYR A 42 -2.45 -5.77 13.16
CA TYR A 42 -1.47 -5.48 12.10
C TYR A 42 -2.00 -5.96 10.76
N VAL A 43 -1.40 -5.48 9.68
CA VAL A 43 -1.73 -5.90 8.31
C VAL A 43 -0.70 -6.93 7.86
N ILE A 44 -1.19 -8.00 7.24
CA ILE A 44 -0.40 -9.01 6.56
C ILE A 44 -0.64 -8.95 5.06
N PHE A 45 0.38 -9.31 4.28
CA PHE A 45 0.33 -9.53 2.85
C PHE A 45 0.80 -10.95 2.57
N ARG A 46 -0.08 -11.80 2.00
CA ARG A 46 0.23 -13.22 1.70
C ARG A 46 0.87 -14.00 2.85
N GLY A 47 0.40 -13.74 4.08
CA GLY A 47 0.90 -14.40 5.29
C GLY A 47 2.13 -13.74 5.93
N GLU A 48 2.74 -12.74 5.28
CA GLU A 48 3.85 -11.97 5.84
C GLU A 48 3.34 -10.68 6.47
N ARG A 49 3.83 -10.36 7.68
CA ARG A 49 3.49 -9.12 8.37
C ARG A 49 4.23 -7.94 7.75
N ILE A 50 3.48 -6.98 7.24
CA ILE A 50 4.03 -5.80 6.56
C ILE A 50 3.98 -4.51 7.39
N THR A 51 3.08 -4.43 8.38
CA THR A 51 2.98 -3.25 9.26
C THR A 51 3.48 -3.51 10.67
N ARG A 52 3.69 -2.41 11.41
CA ARG A 52 3.78 -2.42 12.87
C ARG A 52 2.43 -2.78 13.52
N ASP A 53 2.46 -2.97 14.83
CA ASP A 53 1.28 -3.20 15.64
C ASP A 53 0.52 -1.87 15.86
N TYR A 54 -0.79 -1.93 15.67
CA TYR A 54 -1.75 -0.90 15.96
C TYR A 54 -2.49 -1.26 17.23
N ARG A 55 -2.75 -0.25 18.07
CA ARG A 55 -3.54 -0.42 19.29
C ARG A 55 -5.03 -0.66 19.00
N TYR A 56 -5.52 -0.21 17.85
CA TYR A 56 -6.93 -0.24 17.50
C TYR A 56 -7.14 -0.88 16.13
N PHE A 57 -8.20 -1.71 16.01
CA PHE A 57 -8.57 -2.38 14.77
C PHE A 57 -8.77 -1.39 13.61
N HIS A 58 -9.51 -0.30 13.83
CA HIS A 58 -9.80 0.68 12.78
C HIS A 58 -8.54 1.31 12.18
N LYS A 59 -7.46 1.46 12.96
CA LYS A 59 -6.17 1.95 12.44
C LYS A 59 -5.46 0.94 11.56
N ALA A 60 -5.54 -0.35 11.89
CA ALA A 60 -5.05 -1.40 11.02
C ALA A 60 -5.89 -1.51 9.74
N GLN A 61 -7.21 -1.32 9.83
CA GLN A 61 -8.10 -1.29 8.68
C GLN A 61 -7.82 -0.10 7.75
N GLU A 62 -7.68 1.12 8.29
CA GLU A 62 -7.29 2.31 7.51
C GLU A 62 -5.98 2.08 6.74
N ALA A 63 -5.00 1.43 7.37
CA ALA A 63 -3.73 1.08 6.74
C ALA A 63 -3.92 0.03 5.64
N CYS A 64 -4.70 -1.02 5.89
CA CYS A 64 -5.06 -2.05 4.91
C CYS A 64 -5.73 -1.42 3.68
N ASP A 65 -6.71 -0.54 3.87
CA ASP A 65 -7.43 0.14 2.79
C ASP A 65 -6.53 1.09 2.00
N ALA A 66 -5.60 1.79 2.68
CA ALA A 66 -4.62 2.64 2.02
C ALA A 66 -3.67 1.83 1.12
N MET A 67 -3.23 0.65 1.58
CA MET A 67 -2.40 -0.27 0.80
C MET A 67 -3.17 -0.87 -0.37
N ALA A 68 -4.40 -1.30 -0.13
CA ALA A 68 -5.28 -1.82 -1.16
C ALA A 68 -5.56 -0.78 -2.26
N ARG A 69 -5.70 0.51 -1.90
CA ARG A 69 -5.82 1.60 -2.88
C ARG A 69 -4.55 1.78 -3.71
N ARG A 70 -3.38 1.80 -3.09
CA ARG A 70 -2.11 1.91 -3.81
C ARG A 70 -1.84 0.75 -4.73
N ALA A 71 -2.19 -0.48 -4.33
CA ALA A 71 -2.12 -1.66 -5.18
C ALA A 71 -3.00 -1.56 -6.45
N ARG A 72 -4.01 -0.66 -6.47
CA ARG A 72 -4.79 -0.38 -7.68
C ARG A 72 -4.09 0.58 -8.62
N ILE A 73 -3.28 1.49 -8.08
CA ILE A 73 -2.52 2.45 -8.87
C ILE A 73 -1.47 1.67 -9.65
N LYS A 74 -1.62 1.69 -10.98
CA LYS A 74 -0.65 1.11 -11.89
C LYS A 74 -0.17 2.16 -12.84
N ASP A 75 1.11 2.10 -13.16
CA ASP A 75 1.66 2.88 -14.26
C ASP A 75 1.08 2.37 -15.58
N ARG A 76 0.55 3.30 -16.36
CA ARG A 76 -0.03 3.04 -17.67
C ARG A 76 0.58 3.99 -18.70
N SER A 77 0.74 3.50 -19.92
CA SER A 77 1.11 4.32 -21.07
C SER A 77 -0.12 5.11 -21.57
N CYS A 78 0.06 6.42 -21.76
CA CYS A 78 -0.91 7.29 -22.40
C CYS A 78 -1.14 6.88 -23.85
N ILE A 79 -2.40 6.77 -24.27
CA ILE A 79 -2.74 6.42 -25.66
C ILE A 79 -2.35 7.51 -26.67
N THR A 80 -2.26 8.77 -26.24
CA THR A 80 -1.98 9.91 -27.12
C THR A 80 -0.49 10.14 -27.29
N CYS A 81 0.26 10.24 -26.18
CA CYS A 81 1.67 10.62 -26.22
C CYS A 81 2.63 9.48 -25.82
N GLY A 82 2.13 8.32 -25.43
CA GLY A 82 2.95 7.20 -24.93
C GLY A 82 3.54 7.41 -23.54
N GLY A 83 3.42 8.60 -22.94
CA GLY A 83 3.97 8.91 -21.61
C GLY A 83 3.38 8.03 -20.51
N THR A 84 4.19 7.69 -19.51
CA THR A 84 3.76 6.85 -18.37
C THR A 84 3.14 7.70 -17.28
N PHE A 85 1.99 7.28 -16.75
CA PHE A 85 1.31 7.98 -15.65
C PHE A 85 0.59 7.00 -14.72
N PRO A 86 0.46 7.34 -13.42
CA PRO A 86 -0.26 6.51 -12.46
C PRO A 86 -1.77 6.55 -12.73
N SER A 87 -2.41 5.38 -12.80
CA SER A 87 -3.84 5.25 -13.06
C SER A 87 -4.48 4.15 -12.22
N GLU A 88 -5.56 4.48 -11.51
CA GLU A 88 -6.30 3.57 -10.62
C GLU A 88 -7.27 2.62 -11.35
N GLY A 89 -7.50 2.78 -12.67
CA GLY A 89 -8.58 2.06 -13.36
C GLY A 89 -8.47 1.96 -14.88
N ILE A 90 -9.39 1.18 -15.48
CA ILE A 90 -9.46 0.92 -16.93
C ILE A 90 -9.86 2.16 -17.75
N GLY A 91 -10.57 3.11 -17.12
CA GLY A 91 -11.10 4.31 -17.79
C GLY A 91 -10.09 5.44 -18.02
N ASN A 92 -8.99 5.49 -17.26
CA ASN A 92 -7.99 6.55 -17.39
C ASN A 92 -6.80 6.04 -18.22
N ARG A 93 -6.91 6.16 -19.56
CA ARG A 93 -5.85 5.82 -20.54
C ARG A 93 -5.12 7.03 -21.13
N MET A 94 -5.40 8.23 -20.65
CA MET A 94 -4.78 9.47 -21.12
C MET A 94 -4.23 10.24 -19.92
N CYS A 95 -3.00 10.74 -20.04
CA CYS A 95 -2.37 11.52 -18.99
C CYS A 95 -3.02 12.91 -18.85
N ASP A 96 -2.84 13.55 -17.70
CA ASP A 96 -3.45 14.85 -17.40
C ASP A 96 -3.07 15.94 -18.41
N LYS A 97 -1.85 15.88 -18.95
CA LYS A 97 -1.39 16.81 -20.00
C LYS A 97 -2.25 16.68 -21.26
N CYS A 98 -2.32 15.49 -21.84
CA CYS A 98 -3.08 15.27 -23.08
C CYS A 98 -4.59 15.45 -22.86
N ARG A 99 -5.10 15.15 -21.66
CA ARG A 99 -6.50 15.42 -21.30
C ARG A 99 -6.80 16.93 -21.30
N ARG A 100 -5.89 17.75 -20.76
CA ARG A 100 -6.04 19.21 -20.74
C ARG A 100 -5.99 19.80 -22.14
N GLU A 101 -5.05 19.36 -22.96
CA GLU A 101 -4.94 19.81 -24.37
C GLU A 101 -6.23 19.52 -25.16
N LEU A 102 -6.89 18.38 -24.93
CA LEU A 102 -8.18 18.07 -25.56
C LEU A 102 -9.33 18.94 -25.06
N SER A 103 -9.33 19.37 -23.80
CA SER A 103 -10.39 20.23 -23.25
C SER A 103 -10.29 21.69 -23.68
N GLU A 104 -9.10 22.15 -24.09
CA GLU A 104 -8.86 23.55 -24.50
C GLU A 104 -9.19 23.80 -25.99
N VAL A 105 -9.41 22.74 -26.78
CA VAL A 105 -9.68 22.81 -28.22
C VAL A 105 -11.18 22.61 -28.55
N ALA A 106 -12.03 22.48 -27.54
CA ALA A 106 -13.49 22.38 -27.65
C ALA A 106 -14.16 23.71 -27.27
#